data_AF-A0A6S4TCL3-F1
#
_entry.id   AF-A0A6S4TCL3-F1
#
_cell.length_a   1.000
_cell.length_b   1.000
_cell.length_c   1.000
_cell.angle_alpha   90.00
_cell.angle_beta   90.00
_cell.angle_gamma   90.00
#
_symmetry.space_group_name_H-M   'P 1'
#
loop_
_entity.id
_entity.type
_entity.pdbx_description
1 polymer ?
#
loop_
_entity_poly.entity_id
_entity_poly.type
_entity_poly.pdbx_seq_one_letter_code
_entity_poly.pdbx_strand_id
1 'polypeptide(L)'
;MTTNEKVARRKLSLLELAKELNNVSKACKLIGYSRQQFYEIRRNYQTYGAEGLLDKLPGCKGAHPNRVAPEIEQAILDYSLTRPTHGPLRVAQELALQGINVSAGGVRGVWQRHDLLSKHDRLLRLEKTHRE
;
A
#
# COMPACT_ATOMS: atom_id res chain seq x y z
N MET A 1 12.86 -7.07 22.12
CA MET A 1 12.49 -8.15 21.20
C MET A 1 11.19 -7.77 20.50
N THR A 2 11.31 -7.12 19.35
CA THR A 2 10.17 -6.78 18.49
C THR A 2 9.57 -8.04 17.86
N THR A 3 8.33 -7.98 17.36
CA THR A 3 7.67 -9.12 16.69
C THR A 3 8.50 -9.62 15.50
N ASN A 4 9.08 -8.70 14.74
CA ASN A 4 9.91 -8.99 13.58
C ASN A 4 11.21 -9.71 13.96
N GLU A 5 11.87 -9.30 15.06
CA GLU A 5 13.07 -9.99 15.57
C GLU A 5 12.76 -11.43 16.01
N LYS A 6 11.61 -11.67 16.64
CA LYS A 6 11.19 -13.02 17.05
C LYS A 6 10.96 -13.92 15.83
N VAL A 7 10.33 -13.41 14.78
CA VAL A 7 10.10 -14.13 13.53
C VAL A 7 11.43 -14.43 12.82
N ALA A 8 12.30 -13.44 12.69
CA ALA A 8 13.60 -13.61 12.06
C ALA A 8 14.45 -14.67 12.79
N ARG A 9 14.47 -14.62 14.12
CA ARG A 9 15.16 -15.63 14.94
C ARG A 9 14.59 -17.02 14.72
N ARG A 10 13.25 -17.18 14.72
CA ARG A 10 12.62 -18.50 14.50
C ARG A 10 13.00 -19.10 13.15
N LYS A 11 13.06 -18.30 12.10
CA LYS A 11 13.48 -18.73 10.76
C LYS A 11 14.97 -19.06 10.71
N LEU A 12 15.82 -18.32 11.42
CA LEU A 12 17.25 -18.63 11.53
C LEU A 12 17.45 -19.99 12.22
N SER A 13 16.77 -20.21 13.35
CA SER A 13 16.82 -21.49 14.08
C SER A 13 16.34 -22.67 13.24
N LEU A 14 15.41 -22.46 12.29
CA LEU A 14 15.00 -23.49 11.33
C LEU A 14 16.13 -23.89 10.38
N LEU A 15 16.88 -22.91 9.87
CA LEU A 15 18.01 -23.17 8.98
C LEU A 15 19.15 -23.88 9.70
N GLU A 16 19.43 -23.47 10.94
CA GLU A 16 20.46 -24.08 11.80
C GLU A 16 20.09 -25.51 12.18
N LEU A 17 18.86 -25.75 12.64
CA LEU A 17 18.38 -27.09 13.01
C LEU A 17 18.41 -28.06 11.81
N ALA A 18 18.08 -27.59 10.61
CA ALA A 18 18.16 -28.41 9.41
C ALA A 18 19.60 -28.82 9.08
N LYS A 19 20.59 -27.97 9.38
CA LYS A 19 22.02 -28.24 9.21
C LYS A 19 22.51 -29.27 10.23
N GLU A 20 22.14 -29.12 11.50
CA GLU A 20 22.53 -30.05 12.57
C GLU A 20 21.95 -31.45 12.37
N LEU A 21 20.67 -31.55 11.99
CA LEU A 21 20.01 -32.84 11.77
C LEU A 21 20.36 -33.49 10.43
N ASN A 22 20.99 -32.75 9.52
CA ASN A 22 21.18 -33.10 8.11
C ASN A 22 19.86 -33.60 7.44
N ASN A 23 18.72 -33.09 7.89
CA ASN A 23 17.39 -33.53 7.47
C ASN A 23 16.36 -32.40 7.55
N VAL A 24 16.06 -31.81 6.39
CA VAL A 24 15.12 -30.69 6.25
C VAL A 24 13.70 -31.09 6.68
N SER A 25 13.23 -32.27 6.30
CA SER A 25 11.87 -32.72 6.61
C SER A 25 11.64 -32.85 8.11
N LYS A 26 12.62 -33.38 8.84
CA LYS A 26 12.56 -33.53 10.31
C LYS A 26 12.59 -32.17 11.01
N ALA A 27 13.47 -31.26 10.58
CA ALA A 27 13.54 -29.90 11.12
C ALA A 27 12.23 -29.12 10.89
N CYS A 28 11.67 -29.21 9.69
CA CYS A 28 10.38 -28.60 9.33
C CYS A 28 9.24 -29.12 10.23
N LYS A 29 9.17 -30.44 10.46
CA LYS A 29 8.16 -31.07 11.32
C LYS A 29 8.26 -30.62 12.78
N LEU A 30 9.47 -30.39 13.30
CA LEU A 30 9.70 -29.97 14.68
C LEU A 30 9.32 -28.50 14.92
N ILE A 31 9.66 -27.60 13.98
CA ILE A 31 9.44 -26.16 14.15
C ILE A 31 8.05 -25.72 13.64
N GLY A 32 7.42 -26.51 12.78
CA GLY A 32 6.09 -26.25 12.23
C GLY A 32 6.09 -25.42 10.94
N TYR A 33 7.09 -25.60 10.07
CA TYR A 33 7.12 -25.01 8.73
C TYR A 33 6.90 -26.08 7.66
N SER A 34 6.36 -25.70 6.51
CA SER A 34 6.33 -26.57 5.34
C SER A 34 7.72 -26.63 4.69
N ARG A 35 7.99 -27.71 3.95
CA ARG A 35 9.24 -27.83 3.17
C ARG A 35 9.37 -26.73 2.12
N GLN A 36 8.26 -26.28 1.54
CA GLN A 36 8.26 -25.17 0.59
C GLN A 36 8.73 -23.88 1.27
N GLN A 37 8.16 -23.55 2.43
CA GLN A 37 8.55 -22.38 3.21
C GLN A 37 10.03 -22.43 3.60
N PHE A 38 10.56 -23.61 3.96
CA PHE A 38 11.98 -23.76 4.24
C PHE A 38 12.86 -23.32 3.06
N TYR A 39 12.56 -23.76 1.84
CA TYR A 39 13.34 -23.40 0.67
C TYR A 39 13.19 -21.93 0.29
N GLU A 40 12.01 -21.33 0.49
CA GLU A 40 11.80 -19.88 0.33
C GLU A 40 12.62 -19.08 1.35
N ILE A 41 12.59 -19.47 2.63
CA ILE A 41 13.38 -18.84 3.70
C ILE A 41 14.87 -18.97 3.41
N ARG A 42 15.34 -20.17 3.01
CA ARG A 42 16.74 -20.40 2.67
C ARG A 42 17.18 -19.54 1.50
N ARG A 43 16.37 -19.45 0.44
CA ARG A 43 16.63 -18.60 -0.73
C ARG A 43 16.71 -17.14 -0.32
N ASN A 44 15.75 -16.65 0.47
CA ASN A 44 15.75 -15.25 0.92
C ASN A 44 16.96 -14.92 1.79
N TYR A 45 17.37 -15.84 2.67
CA TYR A 45 18.57 -15.68 3.48
C TYR A 45 19.84 -15.66 2.63
N GLN A 46 19.92 -16.49 1.58
CA GLN A 46 21.04 -16.48 0.65
C GLN A 46 21.09 -15.22 -0.22
N THR A 47 19.95 -14.66 -0.62
CA THR A 47 19.89 -13.45 -1.46
C THR A 47 20.08 -12.16 -0.67
N TYR A 48 19.51 -12.06 0.54
CA TYR A 48 19.40 -10.79 1.30
C TYR A 48 20.02 -10.87 2.71
N GLY A 49 20.67 -11.98 3.08
CA GLY A 49 21.23 -12.16 4.42
C GLY A 49 20.16 -12.14 5.52
N ALA A 50 20.51 -11.58 6.68
CA ALA A 50 19.62 -11.48 7.84
C ALA A 50 18.32 -10.71 7.55
N GLU A 51 18.36 -9.70 6.67
CA GLU A 51 17.17 -8.94 6.26
C GLU A 51 16.17 -9.80 5.47
N GLY A 52 16.64 -10.87 4.81
CA GLY A 52 15.79 -11.81 4.09
C GLY A 52 14.90 -12.68 4.99
N LEU A 53 15.19 -12.74 6.29
CA LEU A 53 14.37 -13.47 7.26
C LEU A 53 13.18 -12.65 7.74
N LEU A 54 13.18 -11.34 7.54
CA LEU A 54 12.03 -10.49 7.86
C LEU A 54 10.88 -10.79 6.88
N ASP A 55 9.66 -10.88 7.41
CA ASP A 55 8.47 -10.98 6.58
C ASP A 55 8.28 -9.66 5.82
N LYS A 56 8.70 -9.65 4.55
CA LYS A 56 8.31 -8.59 3.62
C LYS A 56 6.85 -8.88 3.26
N LEU A 57 5.92 -8.18 3.92
CA LEU A 57 4.53 -8.17 3.47
C LEU A 57 4.53 -7.87 1.98
N PRO A 58 3.90 -8.69 1.12
CA PRO A 58 3.64 -8.32 -0.27
C PRO A 58 2.64 -7.16 -0.24
N GLY A 59 3.16 -5.95 -0.03
CA GLY A 59 2.43 -4.70 -0.12
C GLY A 59 2.47 -4.17 -1.54
N CYS A 60 1.48 -3.33 -1.87
CA CYS A 60 1.48 -2.59 -3.12
C CYS A 60 2.76 -1.74 -3.18
N LYS A 61 3.65 -2.03 -4.14
CA LYS A 61 4.88 -1.27 -4.35
C LYS A 61 4.54 0.03 -5.06
N GLY A 62 4.03 1.00 -4.30
CA GLY A 62 3.72 2.34 -4.78
C GLY A 62 2.30 2.52 -5.31
N ALA A 63 2.07 3.64 -5.99
CA ALA A 63 0.80 3.97 -6.61
C ALA A 63 0.44 2.98 -7.71
N HIS A 64 -0.85 2.66 -7.83
CA HIS A 64 -1.37 1.82 -8.90
C HIS A 64 -0.99 2.40 -10.29
N PRO A 65 -0.61 1.58 -11.29
CA PRO A 65 -0.21 2.07 -12.62
C PRO A 65 -1.27 2.96 -13.30
N ASN A 66 -2.55 2.65 -13.09
CA ASN A 66 -3.68 3.46 -13.60
C ASN A 66 -4.04 4.64 -12.69
N ARG A 67 -3.13 5.10 -11.83
CA ARG A 67 -3.36 6.28 -11.01
C ARG A 67 -3.45 7.49 -11.94
N VAL A 68 -4.41 8.34 -11.64
CA VAL A 68 -4.59 9.64 -12.30
C VAL A 68 -3.29 10.43 -12.21
N ALA A 69 -2.89 11.08 -13.31
CA ALA A 69 -1.68 11.87 -13.36
C ALA A 69 -1.71 13.00 -12.29
N PRO A 70 -0.57 13.38 -11.70
CA PRO A 70 -0.53 14.37 -10.61
C PRO A 70 -1.22 15.70 -10.96
N GLU A 71 -1.14 16.11 -12.22
CA GLU A 71 -1.73 17.36 -12.72
C GLU A 71 -3.27 17.30 -12.70
N ILE A 72 -3.83 16.15 -13.07
CA ILE A 72 -5.27 15.91 -13.04
C ILE A 72 -5.75 15.76 -11.59
N GLU A 73 -4.96 15.12 -10.73
CA GLU A 73 -5.24 15.03 -9.29
C GLU A 73 -5.32 16.43 -8.68
N GLN A 74 -4.38 17.31 -9.01
CA GLN A 74 -4.40 18.70 -8.55
C GLN A 74 -5.62 19.48 -9.08
N ALA A 75 -5.93 19.37 -10.37
CA ALA A 75 -7.10 20.02 -10.96
C ALA A 75 -8.42 19.62 -10.26
N ILE A 76 -8.56 18.35 -9.85
CA ILE A 76 -9.72 17.88 -9.07
C ILE A 76 -9.76 18.52 -7.68
N LEU A 77 -8.61 18.63 -7.02
CA LEU A 77 -8.51 19.24 -5.69
C LEU A 77 -8.82 20.73 -5.73
N ASP A 78 -8.34 21.44 -6.74
CA ASP A 78 -8.58 22.87 -6.94
C ASP A 78 -10.04 23.13 -7.29
N TYR A 79 -10.62 22.33 -8.20
CA TYR A 79 -12.05 22.40 -8.51
C TYR A 79 -12.90 22.22 -7.24
N SER A 80 -12.52 21.29 -6.39
CA SER A 80 -13.24 21.01 -5.14
C SER A 80 -13.20 22.19 -4.14
N LEU A 81 -12.19 23.05 -4.21
CA LEU A 81 -12.16 24.30 -3.45
C LEU A 81 -13.10 25.35 -4.05
N THR A 82 -13.11 25.50 -5.37
CA THR A 82 -14.00 26.47 -6.03
C THR A 82 -15.48 26.14 -5.87
N ARG A 83 -15.84 24.85 -5.96
CA ARG A 83 -17.23 24.37 -5.91
C ARG A 83 -17.35 23.09 -5.05
N PRO A 84 -17.28 23.19 -3.71
CA PRO A 84 -17.24 22.04 -2.80
C PRO A 84 -18.53 21.21 -2.76
N THR A 85 -19.64 21.76 -3.27
CA THR A 85 -20.96 21.11 -3.24
C THR A 85 -21.21 20.17 -4.43
N HIS A 86 -20.40 20.24 -5.48
CA HIS A 86 -20.61 19.49 -6.71
C HIS A 86 -20.30 17.99 -6.55
N GLY A 87 -21.14 17.13 -7.10
CA GLY A 87 -20.90 15.68 -7.09
C GLY A 87 -19.75 15.27 -8.02
N PRO A 88 -19.22 14.03 -7.87
CA PRO A 88 -18.07 13.55 -8.64
C PRO A 88 -18.35 13.48 -10.15
N LEU A 89 -19.60 13.18 -10.54
CA LEU A 89 -20.03 13.21 -11.95
C LEU A 89 -19.97 14.62 -12.53
N ARG A 90 -20.45 15.60 -11.77
CA ARG A 90 -20.45 17.00 -12.20
C ARG A 90 -19.03 17.54 -12.34
N VAL A 91 -18.16 17.25 -11.37
CA VAL A 91 -16.75 17.63 -11.42
C VAL A 91 -16.06 17.03 -12.65
N ALA A 92 -16.29 15.74 -12.94
CA ALA A 92 -15.74 15.08 -14.11
C ALA A 92 -16.18 15.75 -15.43
N GLN A 93 -17.48 16.09 -15.56
CA GLN A 93 -18.01 16.77 -16.74
C GLN A 93 -17.41 18.17 -16.92
N GLU A 94 -17.29 18.94 -15.83
CA GLU A 94 -16.76 20.30 -15.87
C GLU A 94 -15.26 20.31 -16.20
N LEU A 95 -14.49 19.34 -15.67
CA LEU A 95 -13.09 19.12 -16.05
C LEU A 95 -12.97 18.69 -17.51
N ALA A 96 -13.89 17.88 -18.03
CA ALA A 96 -13.89 17.48 -19.44
C ALA A 96 -14.09 18.70 -20.37
N LEU A 97 -14.91 19.68 -19.98
CA LEU A 97 -15.06 20.95 -20.71
C LEU A 97 -13.77 21.79 -20.70
N GLN A 98 -12.91 21.60 -19.70
CA GLN A 98 -11.58 22.22 -19.61
C GLN A 98 -10.48 21.40 -20.31
N GLY A 99 -10.85 20.33 -21.03
CA GLY A 99 -9.91 19.44 -21.72
C GLY A 99 -9.29 18.35 -20.85
N ILE A 100 -9.70 18.22 -19.59
CA ILE A 100 -9.20 17.24 -18.63
C ILE A 100 -10.17 16.06 -18.58
N ASN A 101 -9.82 14.94 -19.21
CA ASN A 101 -10.67 13.76 -19.24
C ASN A 101 -10.45 12.87 -18.00
N VAL A 102 -11.45 12.82 -17.11
CA VAL A 102 -11.44 11.96 -15.92
C VAL A 102 -12.83 11.37 -15.68
N SER A 103 -12.90 10.12 -15.23
CA SER A 103 -14.17 9.49 -14.86
C SER A 103 -14.64 9.93 -13.47
N ALA A 104 -15.95 9.86 -13.22
CA ALA A 104 -16.50 10.12 -11.88
C ALA A 104 -15.89 9.21 -10.79
N GLY A 105 -15.54 7.96 -11.15
CA GLY A 105 -14.81 7.04 -10.28
C GLY A 105 -13.38 7.50 -9.98
N GLY A 106 -12.69 8.06 -10.98
CA GLY A 106 -11.38 8.68 -10.82
C GLY A 106 -11.40 9.86 -9.85
N VAL A 107 -12.39 10.75 -9.99
CA VAL A 107 -12.63 11.88 -9.08
C VAL A 107 -12.89 11.38 -7.65
N ARG A 108 -13.80 10.41 -7.48
CA ARG A 108 -14.09 9.83 -6.16
C ARG A 108 -12.84 9.18 -5.55
N GLY A 109 -12.06 8.48 -6.35
CA GLY A 109 -10.82 7.84 -5.91
C GLY A 109 -9.77 8.85 -5.45
N VAL A 110 -9.68 10.02 -6.09
CA VAL A 110 -8.86 11.15 -5.62
C VAL A 110 -9.39 11.64 -4.29
N TRP A 111 -10.68 11.95 -4.16
CA TRP A 111 -11.25 12.40 -2.88
C TRP A 111 -11.04 11.42 -1.73
N GLN A 112 -11.13 10.11 -1.99
CA GLN A 112 -10.88 9.10 -0.97
C GLN A 112 -9.45 9.12 -0.40
N ARG A 113 -8.46 9.53 -1.20
CA ARG A 113 -7.06 9.64 -0.74
C ARG A 113 -6.77 10.91 0.04
N HIS A 114 -7.63 11.91 -0.09
CA HIS A 114 -7.49 13.23 0.55
C HIS A 114 -8.54 13.48 1.63
N ASP A 115 -9.29 12.45 2.02
CA ASP A 115 -10.39 12.53 3.01
C ASP A 115 -11.47 13.56 2.64
N LEU A 116 -11.81 13.66 1.34
CA LEU A 116 -12.78 14.62 0.77
C LEU A 116 -14.05 13.97 0.21
N LEU A 117 -14.36 12.75 0.66
CA LEU A 117 -15.48 11.98 0.11
C LEU A 117 -16.83 12.65 0.38
N SER A 118 -17.01 13.21 1.58
CA SER A 118 -18.27 13.86 1.92
C SER A 118 -18.29 15.33 1.46
N LYS A 119 -19.50 15.86 1.29
CA LYS A 119 -19.70 17.31 1.07
C LYS A 119 -19.20 18.11 2.27
N HIS A 120 -19.37 17.57 3.47
CA HIS A 120 -18.95 18.23 4.71
C HIS A 120 -17.43 18.39 4.76
N ASP A 121 -16.66 17.35 4.44
CA ASP A 121 -15.19 17.39 4.43
C ASP A 121 -14.66 18.43 3.44
N ARG A 122 -15.31 18.53 2.27
CA ARG A 122 -14.95 19.53 1.26
C ARG A 122 -15.26 20.97 1.69
N LEU A 123 -16.36 21.18 2.41
CA LEU A 123 -16.69 22.48 2.99
C LEU A 123 -15.73 22.84 4.14
N LEU A 124 -15.38 21.89 5.00
CA LEU A 124 -14.37 22.10 6.06
C LEU A 124 -13.00 22.43 5.47
N ARG A 125 -12.61 21.77 4.38
CA ARG A 125 -11.38 22.10 3.65
C ARG A 125 -11.41 23.53 3.12
N LEU A 126 -12.53 23.97 2.55
CA LEU A 126 -12.70 25.34 2.09
C LEU A 126 -12.56 26.35 3.26
N GLU A 127 -13.21 26.10 4.39
CA GLU A 127 -13.11 26.95 5.58
C GLU A 127 -11.67 27.07 6.08
N LYS A 128 -10.94 25.95 6.17
CA LYS A 128 -9.52 25.94 6.57
C LYS A 128 -8.67 26.79 5.63
N THR A 129 -8.89 26.65 4.33
CA THR A 129 -8.11 27.37 3.29
C THR A 129 -8.32 28.89 3.35
N HIS A 130 -9.48 29.37 3.83
CA HIS A 130 -9.77 30.80 3.96
C HIS A 130 -9.41 31.40 5.33
N ARG A 131 -9.13 30.56 6.33
CA ARG A 131 -8.72 31.01 7.67
C ARG A 131 -7.21 31.27 7.76
N GLU A 132 -6.44 30.60 6.92
CA GLU A 132 -4.99 30.83 6.70
C GLU A 132 -4.76 32.01 5.74
#